data_AF-A0A2W4U3W8-F1
#
_entry.id   AF-A0A2W4U3W8-F1
#
_cell.length_a   1.000
_cell.length_b   1.000
_cell.length_c   1.000
_cell.angle_alpha   90.00
_cell.angle_beta   90.00
_cell.angle_gamma   90.00
#
_symmetry.space_group_name_H-M   'P 1'
#
loop_
_entity.id
_entity.type
_entity.pdbx_description
1 polymer ?
#
loop_
_entity_poly.entity_id
_entity_poly.type
_entity_poly.pdbx_seq_one_letter_code
_entity_poly.pdbx_strand_id
1 'polypeptide(L)' 'MYAADAVQAVIYQDLNGALPCPVYDETPPGAPMPYVVLGEWTDTPADTHDLDGSELTVTMHVWSDAPGTRASMRPRI' A
#
# COMPACT_ATOMS: atom_id res chain seq x y z
N MET A 1 19.12 -0.87 -8.46
CA MET A 1 17.82 -1.05 -7.79
C MET A 1 18.08 -0.79 -6.32
N TYR A 2 17.50 0.27 -5.77
CA TYR A 2 17.64 0.56 -4.34
C TYR A 2 16.77 -0.42 -3.55
N ALA A 3 17.10 -0.66 -2.28
CA ALA A 3 16.33 -1.57 -1.43
C ALA A 3 14.85 -1.13 -1.33
N ALA A 4 14.59 0.18 -1.32
CA ALA A 4 13.25 0.76 -1.31
C ALA A 4 12.40 0.36 -2.52
N ASP A 5 12.97 0.39 -3.74
CA ASP A 5 12.28 -0.02 -4.97
C ASP A 5 11.83 -1.49 -4.90
N ALA A 6 12.70 -2.35 -4.37
CA ALA A 6 12.41 -3.78 -4.23
C ALA A 6 11.31 -4.02 -3.19
N VAL A 7 11.32 -3.27 -2.08
CA VAL A 7 10.28 -3.32 -1.05
C VAL A 7 8.93 -2.86 -1.61
N GLN A 8 8.91 -1.76 -2.37
CA GLN A 8 7.70 -1.26 -3.03
C GLN A 8 7.11 -2.31 -3.99
N ALA A 9 7.95 -2.93 -4.82
CA ALA A 9 7.51 -3.97 -5.75
C ALA A 9 6.89 -5.19 -5.02
N VAL A 10 7.51 -5.64 -3.93
CA VAL A 10 7.00 -6.76 -3.13
C VAL A 10 5.67 -6.41 -2.47
N ILE A 11 5.56 -5.23 -1.85
CA ILE A 11 4.30 -4.78 -1.22
C ILE A 11 3.17 -4.73 -2.24
N TYR A 12 3.42 -4.20 -3.44
CA TYR A 12 2.42 -4.17 -4.51
C TYR A 12 1.98 -5.58 -4.92
N GLN A 13 2.95 -6.48 -5.13
CA GLN A 13 2.68 -7.88 -5.52
C GLN A 13 1.89 -8.64 -4.46
N ASP A 14 2.28 -8.52 -3.19
CA ASP A 14 1.64 -9.20 -2.08
C ASP A 14 0.22 -8.69 -1.85
N LEU A 15 0.01 -7.37 -1.86
CA LEU A 15 -1.33 -6.79 -1.70
C LEU A 15 -2.25 -7.17 -2.85
N ASN A 16 -1.76 -7.15 -4.08
CA ASN A 16 -2.55 -7.54 -5.25
C ASN A 16 -2.90 -9.05 -5.26
N GLY A 17 -2.07 -9.89 -4.64
CA GLY A 17 -2.36 -11.32 -4.48
C GLY A 17 -3.26 -11.66 -3.28
N ALA A 18 -3.18 -10.87 -2.21
CA ALA A 18 -3.88 -11.16 -0.95
C ALA A 18 -5.28 -10.53 -0.86
N LEU A 19 -5.50 -9.38 -1.52
CA LEU A 19 -6.77 -8.66 -1.44
C LEU A 19 -7.77 -9.14 -2.50
N PRO A 20 -9.06 -9.22 -2.17
CA PRO A 20 -10.11 -9.57 -3.12
C PRO A 20 -10.48 -8.41 -4.07
N CYS A 21 -9.85 -7.24 -3.90
CA CYS A 21 -10.11 -6.03 -4.67
C CYS A 21 -8.83 -5.53 -5.34
N PRO A 22 -8.94 -4.77 -6.44
CA PRO A 22 -7.77 -4.26 -7.15
C PRO A 22 -6.98 -3.26 -6.30
N VAL A 23 -5.65 -3.33 -6.45
CA VAL A 23 -4.70 -2.39 -5.87
C VAL A 23 -4.09 -1.58 -7.00
N TYR A 24 -4.26 -0.26 -6.93
CA TYR A 24 -3.77 0.68 -7.92
C TYR A 24 -2.60 1.49 -7.38
N ASP A 25 -1.66 1.80 -8.26
CA ASP A 25 -0.65 2.85 -8.04
C ASP A 25 -1.27 4.19 -8.46
N GLU A 26 -1.81 4.25 -9.68
CA GLU A 26 -2.65 5.36 -10.16
C GLU A 26 -4.08 4.85 -10.41
N THR A 27 -5.07 5.53 -9.81
CA THR A 27 -6.48 5.11 -9.93
C THR A 27 -7.05 5.51 -11.30
N PRO A 28 -7.58 4.56 -12.09
CA PRO A 28 -8.22 4.91 -13.36
C PRO A 28 -9.53 5.67 -13.14
N PRO A 29 -9.93 6.56 -14.06
CA PRO A 29 -11.21 7.26 -13.95
C PRO A 29 -12.39 6.29 -13.88
N GLY A 30 -13.22 6.41 -12.84
CA GLY A 30 -14.39 5.55 -12.66
C GLY A 30 -14.09 4.13 -12.19
N ALA A 31 -12.95 3.91 -11.53
CA ALA A 31 -12.61 2.61 -10.95
C ALA A 31 -13.76 2.02 -10.10
N PRO A 32 -14.17 0.76 -10.36
CA PRO A 32 -15.23 0.13 -9.57
C PRO A 32 -14.76 -0.10 -8.14
N MET A 33 -15.61 0.24 -7.17
CA MET A 33 -15.36 0.02 -5.74
C MET A 33 -15.72 -1.43 -5.33
N PRO A 34 -15.07 -1.98 -4.29
CA PRO A 34 -13.99 -1.40 -3.50
C PRO A 34 -12.62 -1.51 -4.21
N TYR A 35 -11.70 -0.60 -3.88
CA TYR A 35 -10.31 -0.65 -4.35
C TYR A 35 -9.36 0.00 -3.34
N VAL A 36 -8.07 -0.30 -3.50
CA VAL A 36 -6.99 0.28 -2.69
C VAL A 36 -6.05 1.06 -3.60
N VAL A 37 -5.51 2.17 -3.09
CA VAL A 37 -4.50 2.99 -3.78
C VAL A 37 -3.27 3.07 -2.89
N LEU A 38 -2.12 2.70 -3.45
CA LEU A 38 -0.82 3.02 -2.85
C LEU A 38 -0.47 4.43 -3.31
N GLY A 39 -0.52 5.38 -2.38
CA GLY A 39 -0.26 6.78 -2.65
C GLY A 39 1.24 7.08 -2.51
N GLU A 40 1.56 7.97 -1.58
CA GLU A 40 2.90 8.46 -1.40
C GLU A 40 3.80 7.46 -0.66
N TRP A 41 5.04 7.39 -1.12
CA TRP A 41 6.15 6.69 -0.50
C TRP A 41 7.18 7.71 -0.08
N THR A 42 7.54 7.71 1.20
CA THR A 42 8.62 8.56 1.73
C THR A 42 9.72 7.66 2.25
N ASP A 43 10.92 7.83 1.70
CA ASP A 43 12.15 7.19 2.16
C ASP A 43 13.00 8.21 2.91
N THR A 44 13.24 7.94 4.18
CA THR A 44 14.16 8.71 5.01
C THR A 44 15.35 7.86 5.40
N PRO A 45 16.60 8.35 5.22
CA PRO A 45 17.78 7.65 5.70
C PRO A 45 17.70 7.38 7.21
N ALA A 46 17.89 6.12 7.58
CA ALA A 46 17.96 5.64 8.95
C ALA A 46 19.30 4.93 9.21
N ASP A 47 20.33 5.35 8.47
CA ASP A 47 21.67 4.80 8.56
C ASP A 47 22.27 5.01 9.97
N THR A 48 23.08 4.06 10.40
CA THR A 48 23.94 4.18 11.58
C THR A 48 25.39 4.27 11.14
N HIS A 49 26.31 4.51 12.08
CA HIS A 49 27.74 4.66 11.75
C HIS A 49 28.32 3.49 10.95
N ASP A 50 27.78 2.27 11.13
CA ASP A 50 28.31 1.05 10.52
C ASP A 50 27.31 0.32 9.60
N LEU A 51 26.06 0.81 9.48
CA LEU A 51 24.99 0.11 8.76
C LEU A 51 24.15 1.08 7.94
N ASP A 52 23.90 0.72 6.70
CA ASP A 52 22.90 1.40 5.86
C ASP A 52 21.49 0.97 6.29
N GLY A 53 20.59 1.94 6.43
CA GLY A 53 19.23 1.77 6.89
C GLY A 53 18.29 2.78 6.25
N SER A 54 17.06 2.38 6.01
CA SER A 54 16.02 3.23 5.44
C SER A 54 14.73 3.05 6.23
N GLU A 55 14.11 4.16 6.59
CA GLU A 55 12.75 4.19 7.11
C GLU A 55 11.81 4.56 5.97
N LEU A 56 10.92 3.63 5.63
CA LEU A 56 9.91 3.80 4.58
C LEU A 56 8.54 4.04 5.21
N THR A 57 7.94 5.18 4.89
CA THR A 57 6.55 5.48 5.21
C THR A 57 5.71 5.39 3.95
N VAL A 58 4.63 4.61 4.01
CA VAL A 58 3.72 4.37 2.87
C VAL A 58 2.31 4.80 3.24
N THR A 59 1.71 5.66 2.41
CA THR A 59 0.30 6.04 2.54
C THR A 59 -0.57 5.14 1.69
N MET A 60 -1.59 4.53 2.29
CA MET A 60 -2.54 3.67 1.60
C MET A 60 -3.97 4.20 1.78
N HIS A 61 -4.65 4.44 0.67
CA HIS A 61 -6.05 4.86 0.67
C HIS A 61 -6.95 3.67 0.34
N VAL A 62 -7.95 3.42 1.18
CA VAL A 62 -8.92 2.33 1.00
C VAL A 62 -10.29 2.93 0.72
N TRP A 63 -10.86 2.58 -0.44
CA TRP A 63 -12.14 3.09 -0.91
C TRP A 63 -13.19 1.99 -0.97
N SER A 64 -14.38 2.25 -0.44
CA SER A 64 -15.54 1.37 -0.58
C SER A 64 -16.84 2.17 -0.66
N ASP A 65 -17.83 1.61 -1.36
CA ASP A 65 -19.18 2.15 -1.51
C ASP A 65 -20.14 1.67 -0.40
N ALA A 66 -19.65 0.83 0.50
CA ALA A 66 -20.41 0.32 1.62
C ALA A 66 -20.83 1.48 2.55
N PRO A 67 -22.13 1.62 2.89
CA PRO A 67 -22.57 2.67 3.80
C PRO A 67 -22.00 2.45 5.20
N GLY A 68 -21.04 3.31 5.58
CA GLY A 68 -20.38 3.35 6.89
C GLY A 68 -19.18 2.42 7.05
N THR A 69 -18.34 2.69 8.06
CA THR A 69 -17.07 2.03 8.44
C THR A 69 -17.14 0.51 8.68
N ARG A 70 -18.30 -0.12 8.46
CA ARG A 70 -18.58 -1.54 8.72
C ARG A 70 -17.77 -2.49 7.82
N ALA A 71 -17.22 -2.01 6.72
CA ALA A 71 -16.32 -2.79 5.86
C ALA A 71 -14.87 -2.88 6.41
N SER A 72 -14.41 -1.86 7.14
CA SER A 72 -13.03 -1.80 7.68
C SER A 72 -12.82 -2.69 8.92
N MET A 73 -13.88 -3.16 9.57
CA MET A 73 -13.81 -3.75 10.92
C MET A 73 -14.14 -5.25 11.01
N ARG A 74 -14.11 -6.01 9.90
CA ARG A 74 -14.27 -7.47 9.96
C ARG A 74 -12.95 -8.19 9.67
N PRO A 75 -12.17 -8.57 10.69
CA PRO A 75 -11.21 -9.63 10.50
C PRO A 75 -12.00 -10.92 10.23
N ARG A 76 -11.83 -11.50 9.03
CA ARG A 76 -12.20 -12.88 8.75
C ARG A 76 -10.91 -13.70 8.72
N ILE A 77 -10.39 -14.00 9.90
CA ILE A 77 -9.79 -15.29 10.32
C ILE A 77 -9.56 -15.24 11.83
#